data_AF-R2P5S0-F1
#
_entry.id   AF-R2P5S0-F1
#
_cell.length_a   1.000
_cell.length_b   1.000
_cell.length_c   1.000
_cell.angle_alpha   90.00
_cell.angle_beta   90.00
_cell.angle_gamma   90.00
#
_symmetry.space_group_name_H-M   'P 1'
#
loop_
_entity.id
_entity.type
_entity.pdbx_description
1 polymer ?
#
loop_
_entity_poly.entity_id
_entity_poly.type
_entity_poly.pdbx_seq_one_letter_code
_entity_poly.pdbx_strand_id
1 'polypeptide(L)' 'MANIYVNLIQKGLKTIEEVPKTIRKEVQAILDADIAD' A
#
# COMPACT_ATOMS: atom_id res chain seq x y z
N MET A 1 7.63 -6.49 3.41
CA MET A 1 7.89 -5.29 2.57
C MET A 1 6.62 -4.50 2.28
N ALA A 2 5.52 -5.15 1.84
CA ALA A 2 4.25 -4.48 1.50
C ALA A 2 3.69 -3.60 2.63
N ASN A 3 3.63 -4.10 3.87
CA ASN A 3 3.13 -3.33 5.03
C ASN A 3 3.88 -2.01 5.29
N ILE A 4 5.16 -1.91 4.91
CA ILE A 4 5.92 -0.65 5.04
C ILE A 4 5.36 0.36 4.05
N TYR A 5 5.16 -0.04 2.79
CA TYR A 5 4.58 0.82 1.76
C TYR A 5 3.13 1.18 2.09
N VAL A 6 2.32 0.24 2.59
CA VAL A 6 0.95 0.50 3.07
C VAL A 6 0.96 1.61 4.13
N ASN A 7 1.80 1.47 5.18
CA ASN A 7 1.91 2.49 6.22
C ASN A 7 2.37 3.85 5.68
N LEU A 8 3.31 3.87 4.72
CA LEU A 8 3.78 5.12 4.11
C LEU A 8 2.68 5.77 3.26
N ILE A 9 1.87 4.98 2.56
CA ILE A 9 0.73 5.46 1.77
C ILE A 9 -0.38 6.00 2.67
N GLN A 10 -0.73 5.28 3.73
CA GLN A 10 -1.71 5.73 4.73
C GLN A 10 -1.30 7.03 5.42
N LYS A 11 0.01 7.22 5.62
CA LYS A 11 0.58 8.46 6.17
C LYS A 11 0.72 9.58 5.14
N GLY A 12 0.39 9.34 3.87
CA GLY A 12 0.56 10.30 2.77
C GLY A 12 2.03 10.60 2.41
N LEU A 13 2.96 9.77 2.87
CA LEU A 13 4.41 9.92 2.62
C LEU A 13 4.85 9.29 1.30
N LYS A 14 4.05 8.37 0.75
CA LYS A 14 4.26 7.74 -0.56
C LYS A 14 2.94 7.53 -1.29
N THR A 15 3.01 7.30 -2.59
CA THR A 15 1.86 6.87 -3.40
C THR A 15 2.01 5.43 -3.89
N ILE A 16 0.89 4.83 -4.32
CA ILE A 16 0.87 3.48 -4.92
C ILE A 16 1.77 3.38 -6.17
N GLU A 17 2.06 4.52 -6.81
CA GLU A 17 2.92 4.58 -7.99
C GLU A 17 4.40 4.37 -7.67
N GLU A 18 4.82 4.76 -6.47
CA GLU A 18 6.18 4.54 -5.96
C GLU A 18 6.40 3.10 -5.47
N VAL A 19 5.33 2.30 -5.40
CA VAL A 19 5.42 0.90 -5.00
C VAL A 19 5.92 0.07 -6.19
N PRO A 20 6.95 -0.78 -5.98
CA PRO A 20 7.41 -1.72 -6.99
C PRO A 20 6.27 -2.57 -7.54
N LYS A 21 6.22 -2.73 -8.87
CA LYS A 21 5.14 -3.44 -9.57
C LYS A 21 4.91 -4.86 -9.05
N THR A 22 5.96 -5.53 -8.58
CA THR A 22 5.93 -6.88 -8.02
C THR A 22 5.07 -7.00 -6.77
N ILE A 23 5.06 -5.97 -5.91
CA ILE A 23 4.32 -5.96 -4.65
C ILE A 23 3.13 -4.98 -4.68
N ARG A 24 2.93 -4.25 -5.78
CA ARG A 24 1.84 -3.27 -5.91
C ARG A 24 0.46 -3.89 -5.71
N LYS A 25 0.24 -5.11 -6.25
CA LYS A 25 -1.00 -5.86 -6.03
C LYS A 25 -1.23 -6.22 -4.55
N GLU A 26 -0.16 -6.62 -3.87
CA GLU A 26 -0.23 -6.99 -2.45
C GLU A 26 -0.52 -5.75 -1.58
N VAL A 27 0.15 -4.64 -1.85
CA VAL A 27 -0.09 -3.35 -1.16
C VAL A 27 -1.52 -2.85 -1.40
N GLN A 28 -2.03 -2.93 -2.64
CA GLN A 28 -3.40 -2.55 -2.96
C GLN A 28 -4.42 -3.42 -2.22
N ALA A 29 -4.22 -4.75 -2.21
CA ALA A 29 -5.12 -5.66 -1.51
C ALA A 29 -5.19 -5.39 0.00
N ILE A 30 -4.07 -5.01 0.62
CA ILE A 30 -4.04 -4.63 2.04
C ILE A 30 -4.76 -3.31 2.27
N LEU A 31 -4.52 -2.29 1.42
CA LEU A 31 -5.21 -0.99 1.52
C LEU A 31 -6.73 -1.14 1.33
N ASP A 32 -7.16 -1.95 0.38
CA ASP A 32 -8.58 -2.20 0.12
C ASP A 32 -9.25 -2.94 1.30
N ALA A 33 -8.52 -3.86 1.95
CA ALA A 33 -9.02 -4.57 3.13
C ALA A 33 -9.13 -3.65 4.36
N ASP A 34 -8.21 -2.69 4.53
CA ASP A 34 -8.18 -1.78 5.67
C ASP A 34 -9.25 -0.67 5.58
N ILE A 35 -9.79 -0.39 4.39
CA ILE A 35 -10.88 0.58 4.17
C ILE A 35 -12.27 -0.04 4.42
N ALA A 36 -12.37 -1.37 4.48
CA ALA A 36 -13.63 -2.09 4.59
C ALA A 36 -14.12 -2.32 6.05
N ASP A 37 -13.42 -1.77 7.05
CA ASP A 37 -13.75 -1.80 8.49
C ASP A 37 -13.99 -0.36 9.00
#